data_AF-A0A6L7WLF3-F1
#
_entry.id   AF-A0A6L7WLF3-F1
#
_cell.length_a   1.000
_cell.length_b   1.000
_cell.length_c   1.000
_cell.angle_alpha   90.00
_cell.angle_beta   90.00
_cell.angle_gamma   90.00
#
_symmetry.space_group_name_H-M   'P 1'
#
loop_
_entity.id
_entity.type
_entity.pdbx_description
1 polymer ?
#
loop_
_entity_poly.entity_id
_entity_poly.type
_entity_poly.pdbx_seq_one_letter_code
_entity_poly.pdbx_strand_id
1 'polypeptide(L)'
;MSAEPEHRSAADLAAAAARGGPAHRLGVAHVAAANLATPEYRRWSTTTLTALFDDDDDAVRRRAATCFRHVQDEPLDTYGDLIEAFSASKAFGDDPASILHTLEASREPLPGAACTVCEKFLDRFADEARDARSDRHADALTVAALVFRTCRQPEDDEWATRALDLVDRLCLLQIGDARGALEQFER
;
A
#
# COMPACT_ATOMS: atom_id res chain seq x y z
N MET A 1 7.58 -39.16 -36.68
CA MET A 1 6.69 -38.18 -36.02
C MET A 1 7.38 -37.75 -34.74
N SER A 2 8.21 -36.70 -34.81
CA SER A 2 8.67 -36.02 -33.61
C SER A 2 7.55 -35.09 -33.17
N ALA A 3 7.09 -35.23 -31.92
CA ALA A 3 6.14 -34.29 -31.34
C ALA A 3 6.79 -32.89 -31.32
N GLU A 4 6.10 -31.90 -31.89
CA GLU A 4 6.45 -30.50 -31.69
C GLU A 4 6.40 -30.19 -30.20
N PRO A 5 7.34 -29.40 -29.65
CA PRO A 5 7.32 -29.06 -28.24
C PRO A 5 6.07 -28.23 -27.97
N GLU A 6 5.24 -28.68 -27.02
CA GLU A 6 4.10 -27.90 -26.51
C GLU A 6 4.62 -26.53 -26.04
N HIS A 7 4.32 -25.48 -26.80
CA HIS A 7 4.66 -24.12 -26.41
C HIS A 7 3.81 -23.73 -25.21
N ARG A 8 4.42 -23.78 -24.01
CA ARG A 8 3.80 -23.30 -22.77
C ARG A 8 3.30 -21.87 -22.96
N SER A 9 2.09 -21.60 -22.51
CA SER A 9 1.54 -20.25 -22.56
C SER A 9 2.35 -19.31 -21.66
N ALA A 10 2.26 -18.00 -21.91
CA ALA A 10 2.89 -17.00 -21.04
C ALA A 10 2.41 -17.14 -19.58
N ALA A 11 1.13 -17.52 -19.37
CA ALA A 11 0.57 -17.77 -18.06
C ALA A 11 1.22 -18.98 -17.37
N ASP A 12 1.45 -20.08 -18.09
CA ASP A 12 2.10 -21.28 -17.54
C ASP A 12 3.56 -21.01 -17.15
N LEU A 13 4.27 -20.23 -17.97
CA LEU A 13 5.63 -19.81 -17.70
C LEU A 13 5.70 -18.90 -16.47
N ALA A 14 4.79 -17.94 -16.35
CA ALA A 14 4.71 -17.07 -15.18
C ALA A 14 4.39 -17.86 -13.90
N ALA A 15 3.46 -18.82 -13.97
CA ALA A 15 3.13 -19.69 -12.85
C ALA A 15 4.31 -20.59 -12.44
N ALA A 16 5.06 -21.12 -13.41
CA ALA A 16 6.26 -21.90 -13.13
C ALA A 16 7.36 -21.04 -12.50
N ALA A 17 7.57 -19.82 -13.01
CA ALA A 17 8.55 -18.88 -12.47
C ALA A 17 8.21 -18.43 -11.04
N ALA A 18 6.92 -18.26 -10.72
CA ALA A 18 6.45 -17.92 -9.37
C ALA A 18 6.76 -19.02 -8.32
N ARG A 19 6.95 -20.27 -8.76
CA ARG A 19 7.38 -21.39 -7.91
C ARG A 19 8.90 -21.66 -7.97
N GLY A 20 9.62 -20.87 -8.76
CA GLY A 20 11.06 -21.00 -8.92
C GLY A 20 11.85 -20.39 -7.76
N GLY A 21 13.18 -20.37 -7.91
CA GLY A 21 14.06 -19.66 -7.00
C GLY A 21 13.85 -18.14 -6.98
N PRO A 22 14.46 -17.41 -6.04
CA PRO A 22 14.19 -15.99 -5.81
C PRO A 22 14.30 -15.10 -7.06
N ALA A 23 15.29 -15.33 -7.93
CA ALA A 23 15.45 -14.58 -9.18
C ALA A 23 14.24 -14.71 -10.14
N HIS A 24 13.60 -15.89 -10.20
CA HIS A 24 12.41 -16.09 -11.02
C HIS A 24 11.20 -15.36 -10.43
N ARG A 25 11.00 -15.47 -9.11
CA ARG A 25 9.91 -14.77 -8.42
C ARG A 25 10.07 -13.25 -8.47
N LEU A 26 11.30 -12.76 -8.40
CA LEU A 26 11.62 -11.34 -8.62
C LEU A 26 11.22 -10.87 -10.02
N GLY A 27 11.49 -11.68 -11.05
CA GLY A 27 11.05 -11.41 -12.41
C GLY A 27 9.52 -11.37 -12.52
N VAL A 28 8.82 -12.31 -11.89
CA VAL A 28 7.36 -12.33 -11.81
C VAL A 28 6.82 -11.09 -11.10
N ALA A 29 7.39 -10.71 -9.96
CA ALA A 29 7.02 -9.49 -9.23
C ALA A 29 7.12 -8.24 -10.11
N HIS A 30 8.21 -8.13 -10.88
CA HIS A 30 8.41 -7.02 -11.80
C HIS A 30 7.34 -6.96 -12.90
N VAL A 31 7.03 -8.09 -13.52
CA VAL A 31 5.99 -8.16 -14.57
C VAL A 31 4.61 -7.84 -13.99
N ALA A 32 4.26 -8.42 -12.84
CA ALA A 32 2.98 -8.17 -12.19
C ALA A 32 2.83 -6.70 -11.76
N ALA A 33 3.86 -6.11 -11.15
CA ALA A 33 3.83 -4.70 -10.75
C ALA A 33 3.65 -3.75 -11.95
N ALA A 34 4.40 -3.98 -13.03
CA ALA A 34 4.35 -3.13 -14.23
C ALA A 34 3.02 -3.22 -14.99
N ASN A 35 2.29 -4.34 -14.86
CA ASN A 35 1.03 -4.58 -15.57
C ASN A 35 -0.21 -4.42 -14.68
N LEU A 36 -0.08 -3.91 -13.45
CA LEU A 36 -1.20 -3.81 -12.51
C LEU A 36 -2.33 -2.90 -13.04
N ALA A 37 -1.97 -1.76 -13.64
CA ALA A 37 -2.94 -0.80 -14.17
C ALA A 37 -3.65 -1.33 -15.43
N THR A 38 -3.04 -2.26 -16.17
CA THR A 38 -3.60 -2.79 -17.42
C THR A 38 -4.81 -3.70 -17.15
N PRO A 39 -6.03 -3.35 -17.61
CA PRO A 39 -7.25 -4.08 -17.23
C PRO A 39 -7.22 -5.58 -17.55
N GLU A 40 -6.62 -5.95 -18.69
CA GLU A 40 -6.52 -7.35 -19.16
C GLU A 40 -5.65 -8.21 -18.23
N TYR A 41 -4.67 -7.61 -17.55
CA TYR A 41 -3.74 -8.31 -16.67
C TYR A 41 -4.01 -8.07 -15.19
N ARG A 42 -4.84 -7.09 -14.83
CA ARG A 42 -5.11 -6.66 -13.45
C ARG A 42 -5.40 -7.82 -12.52
N ARG A 43 -6.31 -8.73 -12.88
CA ARG A 43 -6.66 -9.88 -12.02
C ARG A 43 -5.46 -10.77 -11.72
N TRP A 44 -4.66 -11.08 -12.73
CA TRP A 44 -3.46 -11.89 -12.58
C TRP A 44 -2.39 -11.14 -11.75
N SER A 45 -2.19 -9.86 -12.03
CA SER A 45 -1.26 -8.98 -11.30
C SER A 45 -1.63 -8.89 -9.82
N THR A 46 -2.89 -8.57 -9.49
CA THR A 46 -3.39 -8.49 -8.11
C THR A 46 -3.19 -9.79 -7.35
N THR A 47 -3.58 -10.93 -7.95
CA THR A 47 -3.42 -12.26 -7.32
C THR A 47 -1.94 -12.57 -7.05
N THR A 48 -1.08 -12.27 -8.02
CA THR A 48 0.36 -12.54 -7.94
C THR A 48 1.03 -11.64 -6.92
N LEU A 49 0.78 -10.33 -6.95
CA LEU A 49 1.35 -9.36 -6.02
C LEU A 49 0.94 -9.65 -4.58
N THR A 50 -0.34 -10.00 -4.36
CA THR A 50 -0.86 -10.39 -3.04
C THR A 50 -0.04 -11.53 -2.43
N ALA A 51 0.28 -12.56 -3.21
CA ALA A 51 1.12 -13.66 -2.73
C ALA A 51 2.58 -13.25 -2.48
N LEU A 52 3.12 -12.34 -3.31
CA LEU A 52 4.52 -11.92 -3.24
C LEU A 52 4.79 -10.85 -2.16
N PHE A 53 3.77 -10.21 -1.60
CA PHE A 53 3.94 -9.30 -0.47
C PHE A 53 4.44 -9.98 0.80
N ASP A 54 4.25 -11.30 0.93
CA ASP A 54 4.74 -12.10 2.05
C ASP A 54 5.89 -13.06 1.68
N ASP A 55 6.48 -12.87 0.49
CA ASP A 55 7.61 -13.67 0.03
C ASP A 55 8.75 -13.68 1.05
N ASP A 56 9.43 -14.82 1.17
CA ASP A 56 10.54 -14.96 2.11
C ASP A 56 11.76 -14.09 1.72
N ASP A 57 11.90 -13.78 0.44
CA ASP A 57 12.97 -12.93 -0.08
C ASP A 57 12.55 -11.44 -0.06
N ASP A 58 13.34 -10.61 0.62
CA ASP A 58 13.07 -9.19 0.82
C ASP A 58 13.14 -8.38 -0.49
N ALA A 59 13.97 -8.78 -1.44
CA ALA A 59 14.05 -8.13 -2.75
C ALA A 59 12.79 -8.39 -3.57
N VAL A 60 12.19 -9.58 -3.45
CA VAL A 60 10.91 -9.91 -4.08
C VAL A 60 9.79 -9.07 -3.47
N ARG A 61 9.70 -8.99 -2.14
CA ARG A 61 8.71 -8.14 -1.46
C ARG A 61 8.80 -6.68 -1.87
N ARG A 62 10.01 -6.11 -1.82
CA ARG A 62 10.26 -4.73 -2.26
C ARG A 62 9.85 -4.50 -3.71
N ARG A 63 10.15 -5.45 -4.60
CA ARG A 63 9.74 -5.35 -6.02
C ARG A 63 8.23 -5.41 -6.18
N ALA A 64 7.53 -6.26 -5.43
CA ALA A 64 6.07 -6.32 -5.46
C ALA A 64 5.46 -4.98 -4.99
N ALA A 65 5.99 -4.40 -3.91
CA ALA A 65 5.52 -3.12 -3.36
C ALA A 65 5.60 -1.95 -4.35
N THR A 66 6.49 -1.99 -5.35
CA THR A 66 6.57 -0.92 -6.36
C THR A 66 5.33 -0.82 -7.25
N CYS A 67 4.41 -1.79 -7.19
CA CYS A 67 3.17 -1.78 -7.96
C CYS A 67 2.33 -0.51 -7.74
N PHE A 68 2.34 0.09 -6.55
CA PHE A 68 1.56 1.29 -6.24
C PHE A 68 1.99 2.52 -7.05
N ARG A 69 3.27 2.58 -7.46
CA ARG A 69 3.77 3.64 -8.37
C ARG A 69 3.13 3.59 -9.75
N HIS A 70 2.57 2.45 -10.15
CA HIS A 70 1.95 2.28 -11.47
C HIS A 70 0.44 2.58 -11.47
N VAL A 71 -0.16 2.83 -10.30
CA VAL A 71 -1.61 3.08 -10.17
C VAL A 71 -1.93 4.44 -9.54
N GLN A 72 -0.96 5.34 -9.45
CA GLN A 72 -1.15 6.67 -8.84
C GLN A 72 -2.23 7.52 -9.54
N ASP A 73 -2.37 7.35 -10.87
CA ASP A 73 -3.36 8.05 -11.69
C ASP A 73 -4.64 7.23 -11.93
N GLU A 74 -4.74 6.04 -11.36
CA GLU A 74 -5.91 5.17 -11.47
C GLU A 74 -6.88 5.40 -10.30
N PRO A 75 -8.18 5.08 -10.46
CA PRO A 75 -9.12 5.01 -9.34
C PRO A 75 -8.64 3.97 -8.32
N LEU A 76 -8.09 4.43 -7.19
CA LEU A 76 -7.46 3.53 -6.21
C LEU A 76 -8.47 2.67 -5.44
N ASP A 77 -9.74 3.06 -5.44
CA ASP A 77 -10.86 2.26 -4.92
C ASP A 77 -10.91 0.86 -5.54
N THR A 78 -10.53 0.76 -6.81
CA THR A 78 -10.45 -0.47 -7.60
C THR A 78 -9.40 -1.45 -7.06
N TYR A 79 -8.46 -0.97 -6.25
CA TYR A 79 -7.36 -1.75 -5.68
C TYR A 79 -7.52 -1.95 -4.16
N GLY A 80 -8.70 -1.70 -3.58
CA GLY A 80 -8.96 -1.81 -2.14
C GLY A 80 -8.45 -3.12 -1.52
N ASP A 81 -8.84 -4.27 -2.06
CA ASP A 81 -8.40 -5.59 -1.59
C ASP A 81 -6.87 -5.76 -1.64
N LEU A 82 -6.21 -5.20 -2.66
CA LEU A 82 -4.77 -5.25 -2.81
C LEU A 82 -4.06 -4.39 -1.76
N ILE A 83 -4.61 -3.20 -1.49
CA ILE A 83 -4.11 -2.29 -0.45
C ILE A 83 -4.25 -2.95 0.91
N GLU A 84 -5.41 -3.55 1.21
CA GLU A 84 -5.63 -4.27 2.47
C GLU A 84 -4.63 -5.43 2.64
N ALA A 85 -4.47 -6.26 1.60
CA ALA A 85 -3.52 -7.36 1.62
C ALA A 85 -2.07 -6.87 1.81
N PHE A 86 -1.69 -5.78 1.13
CA PHE A 86 -0.39 -5.16 1.32
C PHE A 86 -0.20 -4.69 2.76
N SER A 87 -1.14 -3.94 3.33
CA SER A 87 -1.04 -3.41 4.69
C SER A 87 -0.96 -4.49 5.78
N ALA A 88 -1.45 -5.70 5.51
CA ALA A 88 -1.32 -6.85 6.40
C ALA A 88 0.00 -7.63 6.24
N SER A 89 0.80 -7.35 5.20
CA SER A 89 1.94 -8.18 4.79
C SER A 89 3.27 -7.84 5.46
N LYS A 90 4.28 -8.69 5.23
CA LYS A 90 5.70 -8.39 5.48
C LYS A 90 6.20 -7.21 4.65
N ALA A 91 5.76 -7.03 3.41
CA ALA A 91 6.22 -5.95 2.53
C ALA A 91 5.87 -4.55 3.07
N PHE A 92 4.70 -4.38 3.68
CA PHE A 92 4.35 -3.15 4.41
C PHE A 92 5.22 -2.95 5.66
N GLY A 93 5.65 -4.06 6.26
CA GLY A 93 6.69 -4.09 7.28
C GLY A 93 7.97 -3.39 6.84
N ASP A 94 8.42 -3.71 5.63
CA ASP A 94 9.68 -3.22 5.08
C ASP A 94 9.58 -1.78 4.55
N ASP A 95 8.50 -1.46 3.83
CA ASP A 95 8.32 -0.18 3.12
C ASP A 95 6.83 0.24 3.05
N PRO A 96 6.29 0.86 4.11
CA PRO A 96 4.95 1.45 4.06
C PRO A 96 4.91 2.70 3.18
N ALA A 97 6.06 3.35 2.93
CA ALA A 97 6.14 4.58 2.16
C ALA A 97 5.63 4.40 0.73
N SER A 98 5.77 3.21 0.14
CA SER A 98 5.26 2.90 -1.20
C SER A 98 3.75 3.16 -1.36
N ILE A 99 2.91 2.78 -0.38
CA ILE A 99 1.47 3.05 -0.42
C ILE A 99 1.14 4.45 0.10
N LEU A 100 1.85 4.93 1.13
CA LEU A 100 1.59 6.24 1.73
C LEU A 100 1.76 7.37 0.70
N HIS A 101 2.87 7.37 -0.05
CA HIS A 101 3.09 8.36 -1.12
C HIS A 101 2.06 8.24 -2.25
N THR A 102 1.58 7.02 -2.54
CA THR A 102 0.56 6.80 -3.57
C THR A 102 -0.78 7.40 -3.14
N LEU A 103 -1.18 7.21 -1.89
CA LEU A 103 -2.39 7.83 -1.32
C LEU A 103 -2.25 9.34 -1.21
N GLU A 104 -1.09 9.84 -0.80
CA GLU A 104 -0.83 11.28 -0.67
C GLU A 104 -0.94 11.98 -2.04
N ALA A 105 -0.36 11.38 -3.08
CA ALA A 105 -0.41 11.90 -4.45
C ALA A 105 -1.78 11.76 -5.13
N SER A 106 -2.67 10.91 -4.61
CA SER A 106 -4.00 10.72 -5.21
C SER A 106 -4.84 12.00 -5.15
N ARG A 107 -5.55 12.27 -6.25
CA ARG A 107 -6.51 13.38 -6.35
C ARG A 107 -7.84 13.07 -5.68
N GLU A 108 -8.15 11.79 -5.51
CA GLU A 108 -9.37 11.35 -4.85
C GLU A 108 -9.12 11.15 -3.34
N PRO A 109 -10.09 11.47 -2.48
CA PRO A 109 -9.89 11.43 -1.03
C PRO A 109 -9.74 10.02 -0.46
N LEU A 110 -10.31 9.00 -1.11
CA LEU A 110 -10.16 7.56 -0.83
C LEU A 110 -10.19 7.21 0.67
N PRO A 111 -11.25 7.62 1.39
CA PRO A 111 -11.28 7.62 2.84
C PRO A 111 -11.06 6.21 3.43
N GLY A 112 -11.58 5.16 2.77
CA GLY A 112 -11.41 3.79 3.24
C GLY A 112 -9.99 3.24 3.16
N ALA A 113 -9.30 3.45 2.03
CA ALA A 113 -7.92 3.04 1.86
C ALA A 113 -6.99 3.84 2.78
N ALA A 114 -7.22 5.15 2.90
CA ALA A 114 -6.44 6.02 3.78
C ALA A 114 -6.57 5.61 5.25
N CYS A 115 -7.78 5.40 5.77
CA CYS A 115 -7.99 4.94 7.14
C CYS A 115 -7.31 3.60 7.40
N THR A 116 -7.53 2.62 6.51
CA THR A 116 -6.97 1.27 6.66
C THR A 116 -5.44 1.29 6.73
N VAL A 117 -4.78 2.03 5.82
CA VAL A 117 -3.31 2.13 5.79
C VAL A 117 -2.79 2.86 7.03
N CYS A 118 -3.43 3.96 7.43
CA CYS A 118 -3.01 4.75 8.59
C CYS A 118 -3.18 3.99 9.91
N GLU A 119 -4.28 3.25 10.08
CA GLU A 119 -4.49 2.37 11.24
C GLU A 119 -3.39 1.32 11.34
N LYS A 120 -3.13 0.60 10.23
CA LYS A 120 -2.09 -0.43 10.19
C LYS A 120 -0.69 0.13 10.42
N PHE A 121 -0.42 1.34 9.94
CA PHE A 121 0.83 2.03 10.23
C PHE A 121 0.98 2.32 11.72
N LEU A 122 -0.02 2.95 12.34
CA LEU A 122 0.04 3.29 13.76
C LEU A 122 0.04 2.06 14.66
N ASP A 123 -0.64 0.98 14.28
CA ASP A 123 -0.62 -0.27 15.03
C ASP A 123 0.78 -0.91 15.05
N ARG A 124 1.55 -0.72 13.98
CA ARG A 124 2.83 -1.43 13.77
C ARG A 124 4.06 -0.60 14.10
N PHE A 125 4.00 0.73 13.89
CA PHE A 125 5.17 1.60 13.89
C PHE A 125 5.01 2.81 14.83
N ALA A 126 4.07 2.79 15.78
CA ALA A 126 3.84 3.94 16.66
C ALA A 126 5.09 4.39 17.42
N ASP A 127 5.91 3.46 17.91
CA ASP A 127 7.13 3.80 18.65
C ASP A 127 8.20 4.39 17.73
N GLU A 128 8.44 3.78 16.57
CA GLU A 128 9.38 4.30 15.57
C GLU A 128 8.93 5.64 14.98
N ALA A 129 7.63 5.85 14.80
CA ALA A 129 7.06 7.09 14.28
C ALA A 129 7.30 8.30 15.21
N ARG A 130 7.42 8.04 16.52
CA ARG A 130 7.68 9.06 17.55
C ARG A 130 9.16 9.41 17.66
N ASP A 131 10.05 8.51 17.26
CA ASP A 131 11.48 8.78 17.24
C ASP A 131 11.84 9.59 15.99
N ALA A 132 12.15 10.87 16.17
CA ALA A 132 12.58 11.78 15.10
C ALA A 132 13.85 11.33 14.36
N ARG A 133 14.59 10.34 14.88
CA ARG A 133 15.77 9.75 14.22
C ARG A 133 15.42 8.54 13.35
N SER A 134 14.19 8.04 13.42
CA SER A 134 13.71 6.92 12.63
C SER A 134 13.30 7.40 11.23
N ASP A 135 13.58 6.57 10.23
CA ASP A 135 13.06 6.77 8.87
C ASP A 135 11.52 6.80 8.86
N ARG A 136 10.88 6.15 9.85
CA ARG A 136 9.41 6.12 10.00
C ARG A 136 8.82 7.41 10.53
N HIS A 137 9.62 8.35 11.02
CA HIS A 137 9.11 9.67 11.40
C HIS A 137 8.58 10.45 10.19
N ALA A 138 9.25 10.36 9.04
CA ALA A 138 8.80 11.00 7.81
C ALA A 138 7.46 10.40 7.35
N ASP A 139 7.34 9.08 7.35
CA ASP A 139 6.09 8.38 7.03
C ASP A 139 4.94 8.80 7.97
N ALA A 140 5.24 9.05 9.24
CA ALA A 140 4.27 9.48 10.23
C ALA A 140 3.69 10.87 9.94
N LEU A 141 4.48 11.77 9.33
CA LEU A 141 3.99 13.07 8.87
C LEU A 141 3.02 12.91 7.69
N THR A 142 3.32 12.01 6.75
CA THR A 142 2.41 11.67 5.65
C THR A 142 1.11 11.03 6.17
N VAL A 143 1.21 10.13 7.16
CA VAL A 143 0.03 9.55 7.85
C VAL A 143 -0.83 10.65 8.47
N ALA A 144 -0.23 11.60 9.19
CA ALA A 144 -0.98 12.71 9.76
C ALA A 144 -1.71 13.54 8.66
N ALA A 145 -1.01 13.87 7.57
CA ALA A 145 -1.61 14.61 6.46
C ALA A 145 -2.80 13.85 5.82
N LEU A 146 -2.66 12.53 5.63
CA LEU A 146 -3.74 11.67 5.12
C LEU A 146 -4.95 11.65 6.05
N VAL A 147 -4.74 11.45 7.35
CA VAL A 147 -5.81 11.43 8.35
C VAL A 147 -6.57 12.75 8.36
N PHE A 148 -5.87 13.89 8.40
CA PHE A 148 -6.54 15.19 8.40
C PHE A 148 -7.29 15.48 7.09
N ARG A 149 -6.76 15.02 5.95
CA ARG A 149 -7.46 15.12 4.66
C ARG A 149 -8.76 14.30 4.66
N THR A 150 -8.74 13.11 5.26
CA THR A 150 -9.92 12.24 5.37
C THR A 150 -10.97 12.82 6.34
N CYS A 151 -10.55 13.39 7.48
CA CYS A 151 -11.46 14.05 8.43
C CYS A 151 -12.21 15.27 7.87
N ARG A 152 -11.71 15.92 6.81
CA ARG A 152 -12.35 17.10 6.19
C ARG A 152 -13.51 16.74 5.25
N GLN A 153 -13.81 15.45 5.06
CA GLN A 153 -14.94 15.00 4.24
C GLN A 153 -16.27 15.13 5.00
N PRO A 154 -17.43 15.29 4.31
CA PRO A 154 -18.73 15.48 4.95
C PRO A 154 -19.11 14.35 5.92
N GLU A 155 -19.79 14.71 7.01
CA GLU A 155 -20.06 13.89 8.22
C GLU A 155 -20.91 12.62 8.03
N ASP A 156 -21.47 12.36 6.84
CA ASP A 156 -22.41 11.25 6.59
C ASP A 156 -21.74 9.96 6.09
N ASP A 157 -20.47 9.79 6.43
CA ASP A 157 -19.62 8.71 5.95
C ASP A 157 -19.04 7.91 7.12
N GLU A 158 -19.09 6.58 7.04
CA GLU A 158 -18.57 5.65 8.07
C GLU A 158 -17.09 5.90 8.39
N TRP A 159 -16.38 6.51 7.45
CA TRP A 159 -14.98 6.88 7.56
C TRP A 159 -14.71 8.10 8.45
N ALA A 160 -15.71 8.97 8.68
CA ALA A 160 -15.53 10.16 9.52
C ALA A 160 -15.20 9.78 10.96
N THR A 161 -15.90 8.77 11.51
CA THR A 161 -15.61 8.27 12.87
C THR A 161 -14.21 7.65 12.96
N ARG A 162 -13.84 6.81 11.99
CA ARG A 162 -12.51 6.18 11.95
C ARG A 162 -11.38 7.21 11.82
N ALA A 163 -11.60 8.25 11.01
CA ALA A 163 -10.63 9.31 10.85
C ALA A 163 -10.48 10.14 12.13
N LEU A 164 -11.57 10.42 12.86
CA LEU A 164 -11.50 11.07 14.18
C LEU A 164 -10.76 10.22 15.21
N ASP A 165 -11.02 8.90 15.26
CA ASP A 165 -10.28 7.97 16.12
C ASP A 165 -8.77 8.00 15.80
N LEU A 166 -8.41 8.13 14.51
CA LEU A 166 -7.02 8.30 14.09
C LEU A 166 -6.42 9.64 14.52
N VAL A 167 -7.19 10.75 14.45
CA VAL A 167 -6.74 12.06 14.99
C VAL A 167 -6.46 11.95 16.48
N ASP A 168 -7.35 11.32 17.25
CA ASP A 168 -7.16 11.12 18.69
C ASP A 168 -5.90 10.30 18.99
N ARG A 169 -5.65 9.24 18.20
CA ARG A 169 -4.42 8.44 18.31
C ARG A 169 -3.17 9.27 18.00
N LEU A 170 -3.17 10.08 16.95
CA LEU A 170 -2.05 10.96 16.62
C LEU A 170 -1.75 11.96 17.76
N CYS A 171 -2.78 12.54 18.36
CA CYS A 171 -2.67 13.42 19.52
C CYS A 171 -2.04 12.71 20.73
N LEU A 172 -2.52 11.51 21.06
CA LEU A 172 -2.00 10.72 22.20
C LEU A 172 -0.54 10.30 21.98
N LEU A 173 -0.18 9.96 20.75
CA LEU A 173 1.18 9.55 20.39
C LEU A 173 2.14 10.74 20.21
N GLN A 174 1.62 11.97 20.15
CA GLN A 174 2.37 13.19 19.84
C GLN A 174 3.08 13.10 18.47
N ILE A 175 2.39 12.53 17.48
CA ILE A 175 2.87 12.38 16.11
C ILE A 175 2.33 13.53 15.26
N GLY A 176 3.24 14.25 14.59
CA GLY A 176 2.93 15.44 13.81
C GLY A 176 2.58 16.66 14.66
N ASP A 177 2.36 17.81 14.02
CA ASP A 177 1.80 18.99 14.70
C ASP A 177 0.27 18.84 14.80
N ALA A 178 -0.17 17.89 15.61
CA ALA A 178 -1.59 17.66 15.86
C ALA A 178 -2.30 18.96 16.28
N ARG A 179 -1.59 19.82 17.02
CA ARG A 179 -2.09 21.13 17.47
C ARG A 179 -2.24 22.13 16.33
N GLY A 180 -1.25 22.30 15.45
CA GLY A 180 -1.35 23.16 14.28
C GLY A 180 -2.34 22.67 13.23
N ALA A 181 -2.59 21.35 13.17
CA ALA A 181 -3.64 20.78 12.35
C ALA A 181 -5.04 21.00 12.96
N LEU A 182 -5.21 20.80 14.27
CA LEU A 182 -6.45 21.13 15.02
C LEU A 182 -6.80 22.62 14.94
N GLU A 183 -5.81 23.52 15.00
CA GLU A 183 -6.00 24.96 14.84
C GLU A 183 -6.47 25.36 13.41
N GLN A 184 -6.26 24.50 12.41
CA GLN A 184 -6.85 24.66 11.07
C GLN A 184 -8.25 24.06 10.94
N PHE A 185 -8.69 23.20 11.88
CA PHE A 185 -10.04 22.65 11.93
C PHE A 185 -11.05 23.62 12.56
N GLU A 186 -10.61 24.48 13.48
CA GLU A 186 -11.45 25.46 14.18
C GLU A 186 -11.68 26.79 13.41
N ARG A 187 -11.17 26.90 12.17
CA ARG A 187 -11.37 28.06 11.29
C ARG A 187 -12.29 27.75 10.12
#